data_AF-A0A4Q4ZP37-F1
#
_entry.id   AF-A0A4Q4ZP37-F1
#
_cell.length_a   1.000
_cell.length_b   1.000
_cell.length_c   1.000
_cell.angle_alpha   90.00
_cell.angle_beta   90.00
_cell.angle_gamma   90.00
#
_symmetry.space_group_name_H-M   'P 1'
#
loop_
_entity.id
_entity.type
_entity.pdbx_description
1 polymer ?
#
loop_
_entity_poly.entity_id
_entity_poly.type
_entity_poly.pdbx_seq_one_letter_code
_entity_poly.pdbx_strand_id
1 'polypeptide(L)'
;MQAKDLERTTDLLRKYFDRDKHKRFELERPAGAGTSALTWSVKYQPVASDAPKRIALKMDQNASSHNNKPGTPPPLRGGEGGPMDVDDEIPDVILRYATHIVRLIDVPDDPLGRRVSGVRWRKAEDWLFLEWIEHGTVEEFIDKALSAGLERLPNRVLWRFFMCFMIGPCVANREDTEHYITPVLKLIDFGSAGQDLEGDDGYDDMQSNAIIDNLQNVGYIINALAVLNYELDFTTADLVTEPGHPGISTRAAGLLPDSNGNDPCPDLDETLKTMICLCRAVQPSNVPQISGLANMIMENIHERDEEWYDDEYESDETITALFQTLLFDANAS
;
A
#
# COMPACT_ATOMS: atom_id res chain seq x y z
N MET A 1 -17.35 -13.99 0.08
CA MET A 1 -18.07 -14.25 -1.20
C MET A 1 -17.96 -15.74 -1.56
N GLN A 2 -19.00 -16.37 -2.11
CA GLN A 2 -18.93 -17.80 -2.49
C GLN A 2 -18.20 -17.97 -3.83
N ALA A 3 -17.42 -19.04 -4.02
CA ALA A 3 -16.65 -19.30 -5.25
C ALA A 3 -17.48 -19.19 -6.55
N LYS A 4 -18.78 -19.50 -6.47
CA LYS A 4 -19.73 -19.40 -7.59
C LYS A 4 -19.98 -17.95 -8.05
N ASP A 5 -19.91 -16.97 -7.15
CA ASP A 5 -20.12 -15.57 -7.49
C ASP A 5 -18.90 -14.99 -8.23
N LEU A 6 -17.68 -15.43 -7.85
CA LEU A 6 -16.45 -15.08 -8.56
C LEU A 6 -16.43 -15.62 -9.99
N GLU A 7 -16.78 -16.89 -10.17
CA GLU A 7 -16.83 -17.56 -11.47
C GLU A 7 -17.85 -16.86 -12.39
N ARG A 8 -19.06 -16.61 -11.88
CA ARG A 8 -20.12 -15.88 -12.60
C ARG A 8 -19.67 -14.48 -13.03
N THR A 9 -18.99 -13.76 -12.15
CA THR A 9 -18.51 -12.40 -12.43
C THR A 9 -17.38 -12.43 -13.47
N THR A 10 -16.48 -13.42 -13.39
CA THR A 10 -15.40 -13.64 -14.35
C THR A 10 -15.95 -13.94 -15.75
N ASP A 11 -16.93 -14.83 -15.87
CA ASP A 11 -17.59 -15.14 -17.15
C ASP A 11 -18.28 -13.92 -17.75
N LEU A 12 -18.82 -13.07 -16.89
CA LEU A 12 -19.49 -11.85 -17.30
C LEU A 12 -18.49 -10.84 -17.87
N LEU A 13 -17.38 -10.61 -17.18
CA LEU A 13 -16.29 -9.75 -17.67
C LEU A 13 -15.76 -10.20 -19.04
N ARG A 14 -15.58 -11.51 -19.25
CA ARG A 14 -15.17 -12.04 -20.56
C ARG A 14 -16.13 -11.61 -21.66
N LYS A 15 -17.45 -11.70 -21.43
CA LYS A 15 -18.46 -11.27 -22.41
C LYS A 15 -18.40 -9.78 -22.73
N TYR A 16 -18.01 -8.94 -21.78
CA TYR A 16 -17.83 -7.51 -22.00
C TYR A 16 -16.60 -7.23 -22.86
N PHE A 17 -15.47 -7.82 -22.50
CA PHE A 17 -14.21 -7.66 -23.22
C PHE A 17 -14.27 -8.27 -24.63
N ASP A 18 -14.97 -9.39 -24.80
CA ASP A 18 -15.24 -9.97 -26.13
C ASP A 18 -16.05 -9.05 -27.05
N ARG A 19 -16.80 -8.10 -26.49
CA ARG A 19 -17.57 -7.11 -27.26
C ARG A 19 -16.84 -5.81 -27.50
N ASP A 20 -15.63 -5.64 -26.95
CA ASP A 20 -14.79 -4.52 -27.31
C ASP A 20 -14.48 -4.59 -28.82
N LYS A 21 -14.84 -3.53 -29.54
CA LYS A 21 -14.74 -3.49 -31.02
C LYS A 21 -13.31 -3.67 -31.50
N HIS A 22 -12.36 -3.24 -30.66
CA HIS A 22 -10.94 -3.21 -30.96
C HIS A 22 -10.18 -4.39 -30.35
N LYS A 23 -10.87 -5.31 -29.65
CA LYS A 23 -10.28 -6.48 -28.99
C LYS A 23 -9.09 -6.13 -28.09
N ARG A 24 -9.19 -5.01 -27.37
CA ARG A 24 -8.10 -4.45 -26.55
C ARG A 24 -7.84 -5.19 -25.24
N PHE A 25 -8.73 -6.08 -24.82
CA PHE A 25 -8.72 -6.67 -23.47
C PHE A 25 -8.69 -8.20 -23.52
N GLU A 26 -7.85 -8.79 -22.70
CA GLU A 26 -7.81 -10.22 -22.39
C GLU A 26 -7.81 -10.39 -20.86
N LEU A 27 -8.88 -10.97 -20.31
CA LEU A 27 -8.99 -11.25 -18.88
C LEU A 27 -8.12 -12.47 -18.54
N GLU A 28 -7.10 -12.29 -17.69
CA GLU A 28 -6.16 -13.37 -17.36
C GLU A 28 -6.65 -14.20 -16.17
N ARG A 29 -6.62 -13.63 -14.96
CA ARG A 29 -6.93 -14.34 -13.70
C ARG A 29 -7.48 -13.41 -12.62
N PRO A 30 -8.29 -13.92 -11.68
CA PRO A 30 -8.51 -13.24 -10.41
C PRO A 30 -7.17 -12.98 -9.70
N ALA A 31 -7.02 -11.79 -9.14
CA ALA A 31 -5.79 -11.32 -8.49
C ALA A 31 -5.98 -11.09 -6.98
N GLY A 32 -7.21 -10.81 -6.53
CA GLY A 32 -7.48 -10.63 -5.10
C GLY A 32 -8.95 -10.33 -4.80
N ALA A 33 -9.30 -10.38 -3.53
CA ALA A 33 -10.59 -9.94 -3.02
C ALA A 33 -10.35 -9.06 -1.79
N GLY A 34 -10.60 -7.76 -1.93
CA GLY A 34 -10.60 -6.83 -0.80
C GLY A 34 -11.92 -6.90 -0.02
N THR A 35 -12.04 -6.08 1.02
CA THR A 35 -13.25 -6.05 1.89
C THR A 35 -14.52 -5.70 1.11
N SER A 36 -14.40 -4.83 0.11
CA SER A 36 -15.54 -4.32 -0.67
C SER A 36 -15.43 -4.61 -2.16
N ALA A 37 -14.31 -5.17 -2.64
CA ALA A 37 -14.05 -5.29 -4.08
C ALA A 37 -13.36 -6.59 -4.47
N LEU A 38 -13.42 -6.91 -5.75
CA LEU A 38 -12.72 -8.02 -6.40
C LEU A 38 -11.78 -7.46 -7.44
N THR A 39 -10.60 -8.05 -7.54
CA THR A 39 -9.57 -7.60 -8.46
C THR A 39 -9.20 -8.70 -9.44
N TRP A 40 -9.07 -8.35 -10.71
CA TRP A 40 -8.59 -9.22 -11.78
C TRP A 40 -7.39 -8.61 -12.48
N SER A 41 -6.50 -9.49 -12.97
CA SER A 41 -5.45 -9.14 -13.91
C SER A 41 -6.00 -9.15 -15.34
N VAL A 42 -5.74 -8.08 -16.09
CA VAL A 42 -6.22 -7.88 -17.45
C VAL A 42 -5.05 -7.46 -18.34
N LYS A 43 -4.83 -8.14 -19.45
CA LYS A 43 -3.99 -7.64 -20.54
C LYS A 43 -4.76 -6.58 -21.30
N TYR A 44 -4.16 -5.41 -21.46
CA TYR A 44 -4.72 -4.25 -22.13
C TYR A 44 -3.77 -3.76 -23.23
N GLN A 45 -4.30 -3.67 -24.45
CA GLN A 45 -3.59 -3.19 -25.62
C GLN A 45 -4.36 -2.01 -26.22
N PRO A 46 -4.03 -0.76 -25.89
CA PRO A 46 -4.81 0.41 -26.31
C PRO A 46 -4.79 0.60 -27.84
N VAL A 47 -3.64 0.33 -28.46
CA VAL A 47 -3.44 0.39 -29.91
C VAL A 47 -2.86 -0.95 -30.37
N ALA A 48 -3.38 -1.50 -31.47
CA ALA A 48 -2.97 -2.82 -31.97
C ALA A 48 -1.47 -2.94 -32.32
N SER A 49 -0.77 -1.82 -32.52
CA SER A 49 0.67 -1.77 -32.74
C SER A 49 1.50 -1.82 -31.46
N ASP A 50 0.89 -1.55 -30.30
CA ASP A 50 1.60 -1.44 -29.04
C ASP A 50 1.77 -2.81 -28.39
N ALA A 51 2.80 -2.97 -27.58
CA ALA A 51 2.91 -4.15 -26.73
C ALA A 51 1.74 -4.17 -25.73
N PRO A 52 1.07 -5.32 -25.52
CA PRO A 52 0.05 -5.43 -24.48
C PRO A 52 0.71 -5.19 -23.12
N LYS A 53 0.07 -4.37 -22.30
CA LYS A 53 0.46 -4.14 -20.91
C LYS A 53 -0.54 -4.77 -19.96
N ARG A 54 -0.11 -5.12 -18.76
CA ARG A 54 -1.00 -5.62 -17.72
C ARG A 54 -1.60 -4.44 -16.93
N ILE A 55 -2.89 -4.53 -16.62
CA ILE A 55 -3.61 -3.62 -15.73
C ILE A 55 -4.43 -4.45 -14.73
N ALA A 56 -4.78 -3.85 -13.60
CA ALA A 56 -5.72 -4.42 -12.65
C ALA A 56 -7.13 -3.85 -12.89
N LEU A 57 -8.14 -4.71 -12.87
CA LEU A 57 -9.55 -4.31 -12.83
C LEU A 57 -10.09 -4.59 -11.44
N LYS A 58 -10.49 -3.55 -10.70
CA LYS A 58 -11.14 -3.65 -9.39
C LYS A 58 -12.65 -3.41 -9.57
N MET A 59 -13.51 -4.22 -8.96
CA MET A 59 -14.97 -4.05 -9.01
C MET A 59 -15.63 -4.24 -7.66
N ASP A 60 -16.68 -3.47 -7.37
CA ASP A 60 -17.46 -3.60 -6.12
C ASP A 60 -18.15 -4.98 -6.01
N GLN A 61 -17.97 -5.65 -4.86
CA GLN A 61 -18.63 -6.91 -4.53
C GLN A 61 -20.16 -6.76 -4.44
N ASN A 62 -20.67 -5.59 -4.04
CA ASN A 62 -22.11 -5.35 -3.94
C ASN A 62 -22.77 -5.16 -5.31
N ALA A 63 -22.05 -4.62 -6.29
CA ALA A 63 -22.51 -4.52 -7.67
C ALA A 63 -22.80 -5.91 -8.27
N SER A 64 -21.99 -6.92 -7.92
CA SER A 64 -22.17 -8.29 -8.41
C SER A 64 -23.35 -9.03 -7.74
N SER A 65 -23.75 -8.63 -6.52
CA SER A 65 -24.82 -9.24 -5.72
C SER A 65 -26.25 -8.81 -6.12
N HIS A 66 -26.42 -7.65 -6.75
CA HIS A 66 -27.75 -7.09 -7.08
C HIS A 66 -28.50 -7.80 -8.22
N ASN A 67 -27.99 -8.94 -8.68
CA ASN A 67 -28.54 -9.68 -9.81
C ASN A 67 -29.80 -10.52 -9.55
N ASN A 68 -30.36 -10.56 -8.33
CA ASN A 68 -31.37 -11.59 -7.98
C ASN A 68 -32.71 -11.14 -7.35
N LYS A 69 -33.13 -9.86 -7.39
CA LYS A 69 -34.51 -9.51 -6.98
C LYS A 69 -35.27 -8.71 -8.05
N PRO A 70 -36.28 -9.31 -8.72
CA PRO A 70 -37.25 -8.55 -9.49
C PRO A 70 -38.22 -7.86 -8.53
N GLY A 71 -38.33 -6.54 -8.60
CA GLY A 71 -39.52 -5.83 -8.13
C GLY A 71 -39.41 -4.91 -6.91
N THR A 72 -38.23 -4.58 -6.40
CA THR A 72 -38.11 -3.52 -5.37
C THR A 72 -37.41 -2.30 -5.96
N PRO A 73 -38.05 -1.11 -5.96
CA PRO A 73 -37.33 0.14 -6.20
C PRO A 73 -36.16 0.23 -5.20
N PRO A 74 -34.99 0.74 -5.60
CA PRO A 74 -33.94 1.00 -4.62
C PRO A 74 -34.51 1.94 -3.56
N PRO A 75 -34.22 1.73 -2.27
CA PRO A 75 -34.37 2.81 -1.32
C PRO A 75 -33.52 3.97 -1.84
N LEU A 76 -34.08 5.18 -1.84
CA LEU A 76 -33.32 6.40 -2.03
C LEU A 76 -32.25 6.41 -0.95
N ARG A 77 -31.02 5.99 -1.27
CA ARG A 77 -29.87 6.21 -0.41
C ARG A 77 -29.67 7.72 -0.37
N GLY A 78 -29.91 8.29 0.80
CA GLY A 78 -29.46 9.64 1.10
C GLY A 78 -27.93 9.64 1.14
N GLY A 79 -27.33 10.52 0.35
CA GLY A 79 -26.13 11.28 0.71
C GLY A 79 -24.77 10.61 0.92
N GLU A 80 -24.67 9.29 1.04
CA GLU A 80 -23.36 8.62 1.22
C GLU A 80 -22.93 7.93 -0.07
N GLY A 81 -21.85 8.42 -0.68
CA GLY A 81 -21.18 7.80 -1.82
C GLY A 81 -20.74 6.37 -1.51
N GLY A 82 -20.69 5.52 -2.53
CA GLY A 82 -20.16 4.17 -2.42
C GLY A 82 -18.65 4.17 -2.13
N PRO A 83 -18.08 3.06 -1.63
CA PRO A 83 -16.64 2.95 -1.39
C PRO A 83 -15.81 3.16 -2.66
N MET A 84 -16.39 2.87 -3.84
CA MET A 84 -15.76 3.15 -5.13
C MET A 84 -15.81 4.64 -5.53
N ASP A 85 -16.78 5.43 -5.05
CA ASP A 85 -16.84 6.88 -5.32
C ASP A 85 -15.62 7.58 -4.72
N VAL A 86 -15.14 7.09 -3.57
CA VAL A 86 -13.90 7.57 -2.91
C VAL A 86 -12.64 7.12 -3.67
N ASP A 87 -12.60 5.86 -4.11
CA ASP A 87 -11.49 5.31 -4.90
C ASP A 87 -11.39 5.99 -6.30
N ASP A 88 -12.50 6.51 -6.84
CA ASP A 88 -12.56 7.29 -8.09
C ASP A 88 -12.14 8.77 -7.88
N GLU A 89 -12.69 9.48 -6.89
CA GLU A 89 -12.52 10.94 -6.79
C GLU A 89 -11.18 11.39 -6.18
N ILE A 90 -10.68 10.69 -5.15
CA ILE A 90 -9.47 11.12 -4.42
C ILE A 90 -8.20 10.92 -5.26
N PRO A 91 -7.96 9.74 -5.88
CA PRO A 91 -6.74 9.54 -6.66
C PRO A 91 -6.73 10.34 -7.97
N ASP A 92 -7.90 10.57 -8.58
CA ASP A 92 -7.99 11.17 -9.92
C ASP A 92 -7.77 12.69 -9.96
N VAL A 93 -8.09 13.40 -8.87
CA VAL A 93 -7.98 14.87 -8.80
C VAL A 93 -6.73 15.32 -8.03
N ILE A 94 -6.33 14.60 -6.98
CA ILE A 94 -5.28 15.06 -6.05
C ILE A 94 -4.01 14.21 -6.16
N LEU A 95 -4.12 12.90 -6.39
CA LEU A 95 -2.99 11.96 -6.26
C LEU A 95 -2.41 11.43 -7.57
N ARG A 96 -2.92 11.87 -8.74
CA ARG A 96 -2.53 11.40 -10.09
C ARG A 96 -1.02 11.42 -10.40
N TYR A 97 -0.22 12.14 -9.62
CA TYR A 97 1.23 12.28 -9.79
C TYR A 97 2.05 11.77 -8.60
N ALA A 98 1.43 11.17 -7.58
CA ALA A 98 2.16 10.55 -6.49
C ALA A 98 2.80 9.24 -6.97
N THR A 99 4.13 9.19 -7.03
CA THR A 99 4.90 8.00 -7.42
C THR A 99 4.56 6.77 -6.57
N HIS A 100 4.25 6.99 -5.30
CA HIS A 100 3.98 5.98 -4.28
C HIS A 100 2.50 5.58 -4.16
N ILE A 101 1.65 6.00 -5.10
CA ILE A 101 0.22 5.68 -5.08
C ILE A 101 -0.13 4.98 -6.39
N VAL A 102 -0.93 3.91 -6.30
CA VAL A 102 -1.37 3.19 -7.49
C VAL A 102 -2.12 4.10 -8.43
N ARG A 103 -1.70 4.12 -9.69
CA ARG A 103 -2.24 4.98 -10.71
C ARG A 103 -3.54 4.44 -11.29
N LEU A 104 -4.54 5.32 -11.41
CA LEU A 104 -5.73 5.10 -12.24
C LEU A 104 -5.37 5.12 -13.73
N ILE A 105 -5.87 4.13 -14.47
CA ILE A 105 -5.69 4.00 -15.91
C ILE A 105 -6.97 4.46 -16.60
N ASP A 106 -6.87 5.56 -17.33
CA ASP A 106 -7.95 5.97 -18.23
C ASP A 106 -8.04 5.01 -19.42
N VAL A 107 -9.26 4.51 -19.65
CA VAL A 107 -9.59 3.56 -20.71
C VAL A 107 -10.61 4.21 -21.64
N PRO A 108 -10.17 4.77 -22.78
CA PRO A 108 -11.07 5.34 -23.77
C PRO A 108 -12.08 4.31 -24.27
N ASP A 109 -13.32 4.73 -24.51
CA ASP A 109 -14.41 3.86 -24.97
C ASP A 109 -14.59 2.59 -24.11
N ASP A 110 -14.54 2.75 -22.78
CA ASP A 110 -14.63 1.68 -21.81
C ASP A 110 -15.74 0.65 -22.16
N PRO A 111 -15.37 -0.63 -22.38
CA PRO A 111 -16.35 -1.66 -22.71
C PRO A 111 -17.36 -1.90 -21.58
N LEU A 112 -16.98 -1.71 -20.30
CA LEU A 112 -17.83 -1.94 -19.13
C LEU A 112 -18.92 -0.87 -18.99
N GLY A 113 -18.66 0.35 -19.45
CA GLY A 113 -19.65 1.44 -19.50
C GLY A 113 -20.84 1.18 -20.45
N ARG A 114 -20.78 0.14 -21.29
CA ARG A 114 -21.83 -0.19 -22.26
C ARG A 114 -22.90 -1.09 -21.65
N ARG A 115 -24.18 -0.80 -21.93
CA ARG A 115 -25.26 -1.72 -21.55
C ARG A 115 -25.21 -3.01 -22.36
N VAL A 116 -25.08 -4.15 -21.68
CA VAL A 116 -25.20 -5.49 -22.28
C VAL A 116 -26.56 -6.07 -21.94
N SER A 117 -27.33 -6.48 -22.96
CA SER A 117 -28.63 -7.15 -22.75
C SER A 117 -28.47 -8.40 -21.86
N GLY A 118 -29.29 -8.50 -20.81
CA GLY A 118 -29.21 -9.57 -19.81
C GLY A 118 -28.27 -9.31 -18.64
N VAL A 119 -27.63 -8.14 -18.59
CA VAL A 119 -26.69 -7.74 -17.53
C VAL A 119 -27.03 -6.34 -17.05
N ARG A 120 -27.09 -6.14 -15.73
CA ARG A 120 -27.46 -4.87 -15.11
C ARG A 120 -26.35 -4.39 -14.15
N TRP A 121 -25.24 -3.90 -14.69
CA TRP A 121 -24.36 -2.99 -13.95
C TRP A 121 -25.00 -1.61 -13.97
N ARG A 122 -25.01 -0.92 -12.84
CA ARG A 122 -25.87 0.27 -12.70
C ARG A 122 -25.10 1.56 -12.94
N LYS A 123 -23.79 1.63 -12.71
CA LYS A 123 -23.01 2.87 -12.87
C LYS A 123 -21.52 2.63 -13.13
N ALA A 124 -20.84 3.64 -13.69
CA ALA A 124 -19.38 3.63 -13.89
C ALA A 124 -18.60 3.54 -12.56
N GLU A 125 -19.21 4.02 -11.48
CA GLU A 125 -18.79 3.91 -10.06
C GLU A 125 -18.64 2.44 -9.58
N ASP A 126 -18.98 1.43 -10.38
CA ASP A 126 -18.93 0.02 -9.96
C ASP A 126 -17.54 -0.64 -10.23
N TRP A 127 -16.62 0.01 -10.97
CA TRP A 127 -15.30 -0.54 -11.33
C TRP A 127 -14.21 0.50 -11.60
N LEU A 128 -12.95 0.06 -11.47
CA LEU A 128 -11.74 0.86 -11.68
C LEU A 128 -10.69 0.08 -12.47
N PHE A 129 -9.98 0.78 -13.36
CA PHE A 129 -8.76 0.28 -13.96
C PHE A 129 -7.55 0.91 -13.28
N LEU A 130 -6.66 0.07 -12.77
CA LEU A 130 -5.46 0.45 -12.04
C LEU A 130 -4.22 -0.06 -12.78
N GLU A 131 -3.08 0.59 -12.60
CA GLU A 131 -1.81 -0.01 -13.01
C GLU A 131 -1.61 -1.36 -12.31
N TRP A 132 -0.94 -2.28 -12.98
CA TRP A 132 -0.61 -3.56 -12.38
C TRP A 132 0.72 -3.46 -11.63
N ILE A 133 0.75 -3.95 -10.39
CA ILE A 133 1.97 -4.02 -9.57
C ILE A 133 2.57 -5.43 -9.73
N GLU A 134 3.70 -5.53 -10.43
CA GLU A 134 4.27 -6.83 -10.84
C GLU A 134 4.81 -7.67 -9.69
N HIS A 135 5.26 -7.05 -8.60
CA HIS A 135 6.04 -7.71 -7.57
C HIS A 135 5.26 -8.18 -6.34
N GLY A 136 3.94 -7.95 -6.34
CA GLY A 136 3.06 -8.46 -5.28
C GLY A 136 2.90 -7.50 -4.10
N THR A 137 2.44 -8.05 -2.98
CA THR A 137 2.22 -7.30 -1.73
C THR A 137 3.46 -7.32 -0.82
N VAL A 138 3.46 -6.49 0.22
CA VAL A 138 4.50 -6.52 1.27
C VAL A 138 4.53 -7.86 2.01
N GLU A 139 3.36 -8.49 2.22
CA GLU A 139 3.26 -9.82 2.82
C GLU A 139 3.99 -10.87 1.97
N GLU A 140 3.69 -10.92 0.65
CA GLU A 140 4.37 -11.82 -0.29
C GLU A 140 5.88 -11.52 -0.38
N PHE A 141 6.29 -10.26 -0.20
CA PHE A 141 7.71 -9.89 -0.14
C PHE A 141 8.39 -10.43 1.13
N ILE A 142 7.75 -10.33 2.29
CA ILE A 142 8.27 -10.89 3.55
C ILE A 142 8.41 -12.42 3.42
N ASP A 143 7.40 -13.10 2.88
CA ASP A 143 7.45 -14.55 2.65
C ASP A 143 8.62 -14.97 1.74
N LYS A 144 8.88 -14.19 0.69
CA LYS A 144 10.02 -14.41 -0.21
C LYS A 144 11.34 -14.18 0.49
N ALA A 145 11.47 -13.13 1.30
CA ALA A 145 12.67 -12.84 2.07
C ALA A 145 12.99 -13.99 3.04
N LEU A 146 11.98 -14.46 3.79
CA LEU A 146 12.10 -15.62 4.68
C LEU A 146 12.48 -16.89 3.92
N SER A 147 11.85 -17.13 2.76
CA SER A 147 12.14 -18.30 1.91
C SER A 147 13.56 -18.26 1.33
N ALA A 148 14.10 -17.07 1.11
CA ALA A 148 15.49 -16.85 0.70
C ALA A 148 16.49 -16.93 1.88
N GLY A 149 16.00 -17.14 3.11
CA GLY A 149 16.83 -17.30 4.30
C GLY A 149 17.33 -15.99 4.90
N LEU A 150 16.67 -14.86 4.61
CA LEU A 150 17.01 -13.59 5.25
C LEU A 150 16.57 -13.61 6.72
N GLU A 151 17.43 -13.07 7.58
CA GLU A 151 17.13 -12.82 8.99
C GLU A 151 16.62 -11.38 9.22
N ARG A 152 17.07 -10.43 8.39
CA ARG A 152 16.63 -9.02 8.42
C ARG A 152 16.77 -8.36 7.05
N LEU A 153 16.11 -7.22 6.85
CA LEU A 153 16.41 -6.31 5.74
C LEU A 153 17.56 -5.36 6.12
N PRO A 154 18.30 -4.83 5.14
CA PRO A 154 19.24 -3.73 5.36
C PRO A 154 18.52 -2.50 5.91
N ASN A 155 19.12 -1.79 6.86
CA ASN A 155 18.59 -0.56 7.45
C ASN A 155 18.37 0.51 6.37
N ARG A 156 19.27 0.61 5.40
CA ARG A 156 19.15 1.54 4.26
C ARG A 156 17.91 1.27 3.41
N VAL A 157 17.47 0.01 3.32
CA VAL A 157 16.21 -0.37 2.65
C VAL A 157 15.01 0.06 3.49
N LEU A 158 15.03 -0.23 4.80
CA LEU A 158 13.93 0.13 5.70
C LEU A 158 13.67 1.64 5.74
N TRP A 159 14.73 2.46 5.77
CA TRP A 159 14.61 3.92 5.70
C TRP A 159 13.88 4.40 4.45
N ARG A 160 14.24 3.86 3.28
CA ARG A 160 13.63 4.21 1.99
C ARG A 160 12.18 3.73 1.91
N PHE A 161 11.89 2.52 2.37
CA PHE A 161 10.52 2.04 2.48
C PHE A 161 9.68 2.88 3.45
N PHE A 162 10.27 3.40 4.52
CA PHE A 162 9.58 4.33 5.42
C PHE A 162 9.23 5.63 4.69
N MET A 163 10.17 6.18 3.91
CA MET A 163 9.94 7.40 3.15
C MET A 163 8.85 7.24 2.07
N CYS A 164 8.71 6.06 1.47
CA CYS A 164 7.64 5.77 0.50
C CYS A 164 6.25 6.07 1.05
N PHE A 165 6.03 5.91 2.35
CA PHE A 165 4.75 6.18 2.99
C PHE A 165 4.56 7.63 3.41
N MET A 166 5.64 8.42 3.50
CA MET A 166 5.60 9.83 3.90
C MET A 166 5.35 10.75 2.69
N ILE A 167 5.81 10.35 1.50
CA ILE A 167 5.68 11.14 0.27
C ILE A 167 4.36 10.79 -0.45
N GLY A 168 3.31 11.56 -0.16
CA GLY A 168 2.21 11.80 -1.11
C GLY A 168 2.69 12.56 -2.36
N PRO A 169 1.84 13.23 -3.18
CA PRO A 169 2.23 13.87 -4.45
C PRO A 169 3.12 15.14 -4.31
N CYS A 170 4.04 15.18 -3.33
CA CYS A 170 5.00 16.25 -3.16
C CYS A 170 6.26 15.94 -3.96
N VAL A 171 6.33 16.57 -5.14
CA VAL A 171 7.51 16.93 -5.93
C VAL A 171 8.65 15.90 -5.87
N ALA A 172 8.68 15.02 -6.87
CA ALA A 172 9.83 14.21 -7.24
C ALA A 172 11.13 15.00 -6.98
N ASN A 173 11.87 14.57 -5.97
CA ASN A 173 13.22 15.09 -5.79
C ASN A 173 13.98 14.75 -7.09
N ARG A 174 14.67 15.74 -7.63
CA ARG A 174 15.25 15.68 -8.99
C ARG A 174 16.46 14.75 -9.04
N GLU A 175 16.93 14.37 -7.87
CA GLU A 175 17.90 13.33 -7.59
C GLU A 175 17.09 12.20 -6.95
N ASP A 176 17.03 11.04 -7.60
CA ASP A 176 16.22 9.88 -7.17
C ASP A 176 16.84 9.21 -5.93
N THR A 177 17.12 10.00 -4.89
CA THR A 177 17.92 9.63 -3.72
C THR A 177 17.29 8.49 -2.92
N GLU A 178 15.97 8.35 -3.01
CA GLU A 178 15.21 7.29 -2.35
C GLU A 178 15.26 5.98 -3.14
N HIS A 179 14.99 5.99 -4.45
CA HIS A 179 14.71 4.75 -5.21
C HIS A 179 15.89 4.21 -6.03
N TYR A 180 17.05 4.85 -5.99
CA TYR A 180 18.18 4.39 -6.81
C TYR A 180 18.68 2.97 -6.44
N ILE A 181 18.42 2.49 -5.21
CA ILE A 181 18.77 1.13 -4.74
C ILE A 181 17.58 0.31 -4.24
N THR A 182 16.37 0.88 -4.19
CA THR A 182 15.18 0.17 -3.69
C THR A 182 14.00 0.28 -4.66
N PRO A 183 13.16 -0.76 -4.77
CA PRO A 183 11.90 -0.65 -5.49
C PRO A 183 10.94 0.32 -4.79
N VAL A 184 10.06 0.94 -5.56
CA VAL A 184 9.02 1.84 -5.03
C VAL A 184 7.91 1.01 -4.37
N LEU A 185 7.62 1.26 -3.08
CA LEU A 185 6.38 0.80 -2.47
C LEU A 185 5.22 1.71 -2.86
N LYS A 186 4.07 1.10 -3.17
CA LYS A 186 2.85 1.83 -3.53
C LYS A 186 1.68 1.52 -2.62
N LEU A 187 0.98 2.56 -2.20
CA LEU A 187 -0.30 2.46 -1.52
C LEU A 187 -1.42 2.12 -2.52
N ILE A 188 -2.26 1.17 -2.11
CA ILE A 188 -3.42 0.68 -2.85
C ILE A 188 -4.65 0.69 -1.95
N ASP A 189 -5.83 0.54 -2.56
CA ASP A 189 -7.10 0.34 -1.86
C ASP A 189 -7.53 1.51 -0.95
N PHE A 190 -8.03 2.58 -1.56
CA PHE A 190 -8.51 3.79 -0.89
C PHE A 190 -10.02 3.74 -0.61
N GLY A 191 -10.66 2.56 -0.63
CA GLY A 191 -12.11 2.42 -0.54
C GLY A 191 -12.71 2.82 0.83
N SER A 192 -11.87 3.17 1.81
CA SER A 192 -12.23 3.75 3.10
C SER A 192 -11.54 5.09 3.37
N ALA A 193 -10.89 5.68 2.36
CA ALA A 193 -10.26 6.98 2.51
C ALA A 193 -11.31 8.08 2.74
N GLY A 194 -10.95 9.07 3.55
CA GLY A 194 -11.75 10.28 3.75
C GLY A 194 -10.86 11.49 3.51
N GLN A 195 -11.46 12.58 3.04
CA GLN A 195 -10.78 13.86 3.08
C GLN A 195 -10.93 14.43 4.48
N ASP A 196 -9.79 14.70 5.10
CA ASP A 196 -9.75 15.51 6.30
C ASP A 196 -9.80 16.99 5.89
N LEU A 197 -11.02 17.52 5.80
CA LEU A 197 -11.24 18.93 5.48
C LEU A 197 -11.02 19.73 6.77
N GLU A 198 -9.76 19.99 7.12
CA GLU A 198 -9.41 20.82 8.27
C GLU A 198 -10.11 22.19 8.18
N GLY A 199 -10.87 22.54 9.23
CA GLY A 199 -11.61 23.80 9.33
C GLY A 199 -12.66 23.94 10.43
N ASP A 200 -12.91 22.96 11.33
CA ASP A 200 -13.95 23.11 12.36
C ASP A 200 -13.56 22.72 13.80
N ASP A 201 -12.30 22.36 14.08
CA ASP A 201 -11.88 21.98 15.43
C ASP A 201 -10.81 22.90 16.05
N GLY A 202 -10.68 24.15 15.63
CA GLY A 202 -10.21 25.27 16.47
C GLY A 202 -8.89 25.13 17.24
N TYR A 203 -8.04 24.15 16.94
CA TYR A 203 -6.76 23.88 17.59
C TYR A 203 -5.67 23.73 16.52
N ASP A 204 -5.07 24.86 16.17
CA ASP A 204 -4.12 25.07 15.06
C ASP A 204 -2.78 24.28 15.14
N ASP A 205 -2.58 23.40 16.12
CA ASP A 205 -1.28 22.72 16.36
C ASP A 205 -1.37 21.19 16.56
N MET A 206 -2.56 20.59 16.61
CA MET A 206 -2.69 19.12 16.75
C MET A 206 -2.95 18.48 15.39
N GLN A 207 -2.04 17.60 14.99
CA GLN A 207 -2.28 16.70 13.86
C GLN A 207 -3.54 15.86 14.09
N SER A 208 -4.37 15.77 13.06
CA SER A 208 -5.61 14.98 13.09
C SER A 208 -5.40 13.52 13.47
N ASN A 209 -6.41 12.97 14.16
CA ASN A 209 -6.48 11.55 14.49
C ASN A 209 -6.36 10.65 13.26
N ALA A 210 -6.87 11.08 12.09
CA ALA A 210 -6.75 10.30 10.85
C ALA A 210 -5.29 10.14 10.41
N ILE A 211 -4.48 11.20 10.57
CA ILE A 211 -3.06 11.13 10.25
C ILE A 211 -2.32 10.31 11.31
N ILE A 212 -2.68 10.42 12.59
CA ILE A 212 -2.12 9.59 13.66
C ILE A 212 -2.36 8.11 13.39
N ASP A 213 -3.58 7.73 13.01
CA ASP A 213 -3.92 6.35 12.65
C ASP A 213 -3.12 5.86 11.44
N ASN A 214 -2.95 6.71 10.42
CA ASN A 214 -2.09 6.40 9.27
C ASN A 214 -0.63 6.18 9.68
N LEU A 215 -0.06 7.04 10.53
CA LEU A 215 1.31 6.89 11.02
C LEU A 215 1.49 5.64 11.88
N GLN A 216 0.48 5.26 12.66
CA GLN A 216 0.47 3.99 13.40
C GLN A 216 0.46 2.78 12.46
N ASN A 217 -0.31 2.83 11.37
CA ASN A 217 -0.32 1.78 10.34
C ASN A 217 1.03 1.71 9.60
N VAL A 218 1.63 2.86 9.27
CA VAL A 218 2.98 2.87 8.68
C VAL A 218 4.00 2.27 9.66
N GLY A 219 3.94 2.66 10.94
CA GLY A 219 4.78 2.09 11.98
C GLY A 219 4.60 0.57 12.11
N TYR A 220 3.38 0.06 11.93
CA TYR A 220 3.12 -1.38 11.88
C TYR A 220 3.83 -2.05 10.69
N ILE A 221 3.68 -1.49 9.48
CA ILE A 221 4.26 -2.05 8.25
C ILE A 221 5.79 -2.06 8.32
N ILE A 222 6.40 -0.95 8.75
CA ILE A 222 7.87 -0.86 8.87
C ILE A 222 8.38 -1.78 9.99
N ASN A 223 7.65 -1.94 11.09
CA ASN A 223 7.99 -2.94 12.11
C ASN A 223 7.96 -4.35 11.52
N ALA A 224 6.90 -4.71 10.78
CA ALA A 224 6.77 -6.02 10.17
C ALA A 224 7.91 -6.33 9.19
N LEU A 225 8.34 -5.33 8.42
CA LEU A 225 9.51 -5.43 7.53
C LEU A 225 10.82 -5.57 8.32
N ALA A 226 10.99 -4.83 9.42
CA ALA A 226 12.19 -4.85 10.24
C ALA A 226 12.42 -6.22 10.90
N VAL A 227 11.36 -6.92 11.30
CA VAL A 227 11.44 -8.25 11.92
C VAL A 227 11.06 -9.39 10.97
N LEU A 228 10.82 -9.09 9.69
CA LEU A 228 10.32 -10.03 8.68
C LEU A 228 9.13 -10.88 9.19
N ASN A 229 8.17 -10.24 9.84
CA ASN A 229 6.98 -10.90 10.38
C ASN A 229 5.77 -9.95 10.35
N TYR A 230 4.73 -10.33 9.62
CA TYR A 230 3.47 -9.56 9.53
C TYR A 230 2.44 -9.95 10.60
N GLU A 231 2.68 -10.99 11.41
CA GLU A 231 1.90 -11.36 12.60
C GLU A 231 2.56 -10.78 13.86
N LEU A 232 2.54 -9.45 13.97
CA LEU A 232 3.17 -8.75 15.09
C LEU A 232 2.36 -8.92 16.39
N ASP A 233 3.08 -9.10 17.50
CA ASP A 233 2.48 -9.02 18.82
C ASP A 233 2.00 -7.58 19.12
N PHE A 234 0.92 -7.48 19.89
CA PHE A 234 0.36 -6.24 20.41
C PHE A 234 0.81 -5.96 21.85
N THR A 235 1.71 -6.79 22.41
CA THR A 235 2.37 -6.50 23.69
C THR A 235 3.01 -5.12 23.69
N THR A 236 2.88 -4.45 24.84
CA THR A 236 3.44 -3.12 25.04
C THR A 236 4.68 -3.17 25.91
N ALA A 237 5.66 -2.33 25.56
CA ALA A 237 6.83 -2.07 26.38
C ALA A 237 7.14 -0.57 26.37
N ASP A 238 7.99 -0.13 27.29
CA ASP A 238 8.33 1.28 27.44
C ASP A 238 9.64 1.59 26.70
N LEU A 239 9.54 2.43 25.66
CA LEU A 239 10.67 3.04 24.99
C LEU A 239 11.27 4.12 25.89
N VAL A 240 12.53 3.98 26.29
CA VAL A 240 13.25 5.00 27.04
C VAL A 240 14.15 5.77 26.08
N THR A 241 13.77 6.99 25.74
CA THR A 241 14.54 7.84 24.80
C THR A 241 15.78 8.45 25.44
N GLU A 242 15.74 8.70 26.75
CA GLU A 242 16.84 9.30 27.51
C GLU A 242 16.94 8.69 28.92
N PRO A 243 18.16 8.46 29.45
CA PRO A 243 18.33 7.97 30.81
C PRO A 243 17.65 8.87 31.86
N GLY A 244 16.73 8.29 32.63
CA GLY A 244 16.01 8.99 33.70
C GLY A 244 14.71 9.67 33.27
N HIS A 245 14.35 9.63 31.98
CA HIS A 245 13.04 10.09 31.50
C HIS A 245 11.98 8.98 31.62
N PRO A 246 10.71 9.33 31.88
CA PRO A 246 9.62 8.36 31.82
C PRO A 246 9.57 7.69 30.45
N GLY A 247 9.39 6.37 30.43
CA GLY A 247 9.27 5.63 29.19
C GLY A 247 7.99 5.95 28.43
N ILE A 248 8.07 5.84 27.11
CA ILE A 248 6.93 5.97 26.19
C ILE A 248 6.41 4.56 25.89
N SER A 249 5.20 4.26 26.34
CA SER A 249 4.57 2.97 26.04
C SER A 249 4.31 2.82 24.55
N THR A 250 4.81 1.74 23.95
CA THR A 250 4.72 1.43 22.52
C THR A 250 4.25 -0.01 22.31
N ARG A 251 3.54 -0.26 21.21
CA ARG A 251 3.13 -1.61 20.75
C ARG A 251 4.24 -2.34 19.98
N ALA A 252 5.44 -1.77 19.92
CA ALA A 252 6.61 -2.34 19.25
C ALA A 252 7.54 -3.09 20.21
N ALA A 253 6.99 -3.77 21.23
CA ALA A 253 7.78 -4.40 22.29
C ALA A 253 8.84 -5.39 21.76
N GLY A 254 8.55 -6.10 20.67
CA GLY A 254 9.48 -7.02 20.02
C GLY A 254 10.73 -6.38 19.41
N LEU A 255 10.83 -5.05 19.38
CA LEU A 255 12.05 -4.32 18.96
C LEU A 255 12.90 -3.85 20.15
N LEU A 256 12.36 -3.89 21.37
CA LEU A 256 13.01 -3.33 22.55
C LEU A 256 13.71 -4.43 23.35
N PRO A 257 14.82 -4.12 24.04
CA PRO A 257 15.49 -5.06 24.92
C PRO A 257 14.56 -5.61 26.01
N ASP A 258 14.71 -6.90 26.33
CA ASP A 258 13.98 -7.53 27.42
C ASP A 258 14.49 -7.08 28.81
N SER A 259 13.87 -7.58 29.89
CA SER A 259 14.29 -7.25 31.26
C SER A 259 15.72 -7.69 31.61
N ASN A 260 16.32 -8.59 30.83
CA ASN A 260 17.70 -9.04 30.98
C ASN A 260 18.68 -8.23 30.11
N GLY A 261 18.18 -7.27 29.33
CA GLY A 261 18.97 -6.48 28.38
C GLY A 261 19.26 -7.21 27.07
N ASN A 262 18.58 -8.31 26.77
CA ASN A 262 18.72 -8.98 25.48
C ASN A 262 17.96 -8.16 24.43
N ASP A 263 18.69 -7.58 23.49
CA ASP A 263 18.10 -6.89 22.34
C ASP A 263 17.70 -7.91 21.27
N PRO A 264 16.41 -8.04 20.92
CA PRO A 264 15.95 -8.94 19.86
C PRO A 264 16.36 -8.49 18.46
N CYS A 265 16.72 -7.21 18.28
CA CYS A 265 17.08 -6.62 16.99
C CYS A 265 18.35 -5.76 17.15
N PRO A 266 19.51 -6.36 17.47
CA PRO A 266 20.74 -5.62 17.77
C PRO A 266 21.32 -4.90 16.55
N ASP A 267 21.04 -5.39 15.34
CA ASP A 267 21.52 -4.82 14.08
C ASP A 267 20.54 -3.81 13.46
N LEU A 268 19.38 -3.61 14.09
CA LEU A 268 18.42 -2.59 13.67
C LEU A 268 18.90 -1.24 14.20
N ASP A 269 19.02 -0.28 13.28
CA ASP A 269 19.42 1.08 13.58
C ASP A 269 18.60 1.68 14.74
N GLU A 270 19.27 2.20 15.76
CA GLU A 270 18.62 2.68 16.99
C GLU A 270 17.66 3.86 16.75
N THR A 271 17.96 4.73 15.80
CA THR A 271 17.05 5.83 15.44
C THR A 271 15.85 5.30 14.68
N LEU A 272 16.05 4.32 13.78
CA LEU A 272 14.96 3.66 13.08
C LEU A 272 14.03 2.92 14.06
N LYS A 273 14.62 2.15 14.98
CA LYS A 273 13.96 1.46 16.09
C LYS A 273 13.12 2.44 16.92
N THR A 274 13.70 3.57 17.29
CA THR A 274 13.02 4.65 18.02
C THR A 274 11.83 5.20 17.23
N MET A 275 11.99 5.52 15.95
CA MET A 275 10.89 6.05 15.13
C MET A 275 9.74 5.05 14.95
N ILE A 276 10.05 3.77 14.72
CA ILE A 276 9.04 2.72 14.63
C ILE A 276 8.27 2.64 15.96
N CYS A 277 8.98 2.68 17.09
CA CYS A 277 8.37 2.65 18.41
C CYS A 277 7.47 3.87 18.67
N LEU A 278 7.89 5.07 18.27
CA LEU A 278 7.10 6.29 18.40
C LEU A 278 5.86 6.28 17.49
N CYS A 279 5.99 5.82 16.24
CA CYS A 279 4.85 5.64 15.35
C CYS A 279 3.86 4.62 15.92
N ARG A 280 4.33 3.60 16.65
CA ARG A 280 3.48 2.60 17.34
C ARG A 280 3.17 2.97 18.81
N ALA A 281 3.35 4.23 19.21
CA ALA A 281 3.06 4.67 20.57
C ALA A 281 1.59 4.43 20.96
N VAL A 282 1.37 4.03 22.22
CA VAL A 282 0.01 3.79 22.75
C VAL A 282 -0.75 5.10 22.91
N GLN A 283 -0.07 6.16 23.35
CA GLN A 283 -0.66 7.49 23.48
C GLN A 283 -0.52 8.27 22.17
N PRO A 284 -1.63 8.78 21.59
CA PRO A 284 -1.60 9.55 20.34
C PRO A 284 -0.66 10.76 20.37
N SER A 285 -0.54 11.44 21.52
CA SER A 285 0.34 12.60 21.69
C SER A 285 1.83 12.28 21.54
N ASN A 286 2.21 11.01 21.59
CA ASN A 286 3.59 10.56 21.44
C ASN A 286 3.90 10.11 20.00
N VAL A 287 2.89 10.03 19.13
CA VAL A 287 3.09 9.80 17.70
C VAL A 287 3.69 11.08 17.10
N PRO A 288 4.77 10.98 16.31
CA PRO A 288 5.47 12.15 15.79
C PRO A 288 4.59 12.91 14.80
N GLN A 289 4.79 14.22 14.71
CA GLN A 289 4.21 15.02 13.63
C GLN A 289 4.73 14.53 12.28
N ILE A 290 3.85 14.38 11.28
CA ILE A 290 4.23 13.81 9.96
C ILE A 290 5.39 14.57 9.30
N SER A 291 5.40 15.90 9.39
CA SER A 291 6.46 16.74 8.83
C SER A 291 7.79 16.55 9.55
N GLY A 292 7.76 16.44 10.88
CA GLY A 292 8.93 16.14 11.70
C GLY A 292 9.49 14.75 11.40
N LEU A 293 8.62 13.74 11.27
CA LEU A 293 9.00 12.39 10.92
C LEU A 293 9.63 12.32 9.53
N ALA A 294 9.00 12.93 8.52
CA ALA A 294 9.50 12.94 7.14
C ALA A 294 10.89 13.61 7.03
N ASN A 295 11.08 14.76 7.69
CA ASN A 295 12.38 15.43 7.72
C ASN A 295 13.45 14.54 8.35
N MET A 296 13.14 13.93 9.49
CA MET A 296 14.10 13.08 10.19
C MET A 296 14.43 11.81 9.38
N ILE A 297 13.46 11.20 8.69
CA ILE A 297 13.73 10.07 7.77
C ILE A 297 14.66 10.52 6.64
N MET A 298 14.39 11.66 6.00
CA MET A 298 15.23 12.18 4.91
C MET A 298 16.65 12.49 5.35
N GLU A 299 16.82 13.14 6.51
CA GLU A 299 18.14 13.39 7.11
C GLU A 299 18.92 12.08 7.27
N ASN A 300 18.29 11.04 7.83
CA ASN A 300 18.95 9.74 8.00
C ASN A 300 19.25 9.03 6.67
N ILE A 301 18.41 9.17 5.63
CA ILE A 301 18.70 8.65 4.29
C ILE A 301 19.94 9.34 3.69
N HIS A 302 20.09 10.65 3.91
CA HIS A 302 21.21 11.43 3.39
C HIS A 302 22.51 11.19 4.17
N GLU A 303 22.44 11.03 5.48
CA GLU A 303 23.61 10.90 6.34
C GLU A 303 24.12 9.46 6.48
N ARG A 304 23.26 8.46 6.24
CA ARG A 304 23.58 7.04 6.48
C ARG A 304 23.71 6.25 5.19
N ASP A 305 24.84 6.43 4.53
CA ASP A 305 25.27 5.65 3.38
C ASP A 305 25.96 4.33 3.81
N GLU A 306 26.48 3.57 2.84
CA GLU A 306 27.18 2.31 3.11
C GLU A 306 28.43 2.49 3.98
N GLU A 307 29.16 3.61 3.83
CA GLU A 307 30.35 3.91 4.62
C GLU A 307 29.98 4.18 6.08
N TRP A 308 28.84 4.83 6.33
CA TRP A 308 28.35 5.11 7.67
C TRP A 308 28.02 3.82 8.45
N TYR A 309 27.37 2.85 7.81
CA TYR A 309 27.00 1.59 8.46
C TYR A 309 28.20 0.65 8.67
N ASP A 310 29.25 0.76 7.84
CA ASP A 310 30.45 -0.11 7.91
C ASP A 310 30.09 -1.61 7.89
N ASP A 311 29.05 -1.97 7.14
CA ASP A 311 28.51 -3.33 6.98
C ASP A 311 28.33 -3.64 5.49
N GLU A 312 28.96 -4.71 5.01
CA GLU A 312 28.84 -5.17 3.61
C GLU A 312 27.39 -5.48 3.23
N TYR A 313 26.54 -5.83 4.20
CA TYR A 313 25.11 -6.06 3.97
C TYR A 313 24.33 -4.78 3.63
N GLU A 314 24.88 -3.62 3.97
CA GLU A 314 24.30 -2.31 3.69
C GLU A 314 24.85 -1.69 2.39
N SER A 315 25.71 -2.39 1.61
CA SER A 315 26.27 -1.84 0.37
C SER A 315 25.25 -1.74 -0.77
N ASP A 316 25.50 -0.83 -1.72
CA ASP A 316 24.63 -0.66 -2.89
C ASP A 316 24.57 -1.95 -3.74
N GLU A 317 25.69 -2.66 -3.90
CA GLU A 317 25.75 -3.92 -4.65
C GLU A 317 24.94 -5.03 -3.96
N THR A 318 25.07 -5.18 -2.64
CA THR A 318 24.37 -6.22 -1.88
C THR A 318 22.86 -5.97 -1.90
N ILE A 319 22.43 -4.73 -1.69
CA ILE A 319 21.01 -4.34 -1.75
C ILE A 319 20.44 -4.58 -3.15
N THR A 320 21.18 -4.23 -4.20
CA THR A 320 20.76 -4.46 -5.59
C THR A 320 20.61 -5.96 -5.89
N ALA A 321 21.59 -6.77 -5.49
CA ALA A 321 21.56 -8.22 -5.68
C ALA A 321 20.42 -8.88 -4.89
N LEU A 322 20.11 -8.36 -3.70
CA LEU A 322 18.99 -8.79 -2.89
C LEU A 322 17.67 -8.63 -3.65
N PHE A 323 17.38 -7.44 -4.17
CA PHE A 323 16.13 -7.21 -4.92
C PHE A 323 16.08 -7.96 -6.24
N GLN A 324 17.23 -8.13 -6.92
CA GLN A 324 17.31 -8.98 -8.09
C GLN A 324 16.81 -10.40 -7.77
N THR A 325 17.29 -10.96 -6.67
CA THR A 325 16.93 -12.30 -6.20
C THR A 325 15.45 -12.38 -5.79
N LEU A 326 14.99 -11.45 -4.95
CA LEU A 326 13.64 -11.50 -4.37
C LEU A 326 12.53 -11.18 -5.37
N LEU A 327 12.78 -10.29 -6.34
CA LEU A 327 11.72 -9.76 -7.18
C LEU A 327 11.68 -10.38 -8.58
N PHE A 328 12.84 -10.75 -9.12
CA PHE A 328 12.97 -11.21 -10.50
C PHE A 328 13.27 -12.71 -10.58
N ASP A 329 14.11 -13.24 -9.71
CA ASP A 329 14.53 -14.65 -9.77
C ASP A 329 13.60 -15.58 -8.95
N ALA A 330 12.97 -15.08 -7.88
CA ALA A 330 12.05 -15.85 -7.03
C ALA A 330 10.80 -16.37 -7.75
N ASN A 331 10.43 -15.79 -8.89
CA ASN A 331 9.29 -16.22 -9.71
C ASN A 331 9.69 -17.21 -10.84
N ALA A 332 10.95 -17.64 -10.91
CA ALA A 332 11.49 -18.48 -11.97
C ALA A 332 11.59 -19.99 -11.62
N SER A 333 11.06 -20.41 -10.47
CA SER A 333 11.11 -21.79 -9.96
C SER A 333 9.76 -22.46 -9.80
#